data_AF-A0A9K3PKQ4-F1
#
_entry.id   AF-A0A9K3PKQ4-F1
#
_cell.length_a   1.000
_cell.length_b   1.000
_cell.length_c   1.000
_cell.angle_alpha   90.00
_cell.angle_beta   90.00
_cell.angle_gamma   90.00
#
_symmetry.space_group_name_H-M   'P 1'
#
loop_
_entity.id
_entity.type
_entity.pdbx_description
1 polymer ?
#
loop_
_entity_poly.entity_id
_entity_poly.type
_entity_poly.pdbx_seq_one_letter_code
_entity_poly.pdbx_strand_id
1 'polypeptide(L)'
;MSCLISKPEAEINRSMIKFLPELDSEYARYPMHHPQWYQPSQKGPKGEPCFIQETENGIKKDYVFCKCGSKGPGYYLLMTKVSYVNLYTKLDSLQPGTCGVACNAADRKALDEYDDVKRVLYGRHMSPRPDDAAAGKRAMDEAQGMATAAYNGDVGASLGAAATVFAVTDKNVKLR
;
A
#
# COMPACT_ATOMS: atom_id res chain seq x y z
N MET A 1 -14.29 -13.14 3.57
CA MET A 1 -13.71 -12.21 2.58
C MET A 1 -13.18 -11.03 3.36
N SER A 2 -11.86 -10.97 3.58
CA SER A 2 -11.22 -9.92 4.36
C SER A 2 -10.72 -8.86 3.40
N CYS A 3 -11.62 -7.97 2.95
CA CYS A 3 -11.21 -6.82 2.15
C CYS A 3 -10.55 -5.78 3.07
N LEU A 4 -9.50 -5.11 2.59
CA LEU A 4 -8.78 -4.05 3.31
C LEU A 4 -9.67 -2.85 3.70
N ILE A 5 -10.83 -2.73 3.07
CA ILE A 5 -11.71 -1.58 3.13
C ILE A 5 -13.14 -2.09 3.25
N SER A 6 -13.85 -1.69 4.30
CA SER A 6 -15.22 -2.12 4.59
C SER A 6 -16.30 -1.42 3.73
N LYS A 7 -15.90 -0.52 2.83
CA LYS A 7 -16.79 0.27 1.96
C LYS A 7 -17.19 -0.52 0.71
N PRO A 8 -18.35 -0.20 0.10
CA PRO A 8 -18.79 -0.85 -1.13
C PRO A 8 -17.82 -0.56 -2.29
N GLU A 9 -17.61 -1.56 -3.15
CA GLU A 9 -16.67 -1.52 -4.27
C GLU A 9 -16.91 -0.34 -5.23
N ALA A 10 -18.18 0.01 -5.46
CA ALA A 10 -18.56 1.14 -6.30
C ALA A 10 -18.09 2.49 -5.74
N GLU A 11 -18.08 2.64 -4.42
CA GLU A 11 -17.63 3.87 -3.75
C GLU A 11 -16.11 4.01 -3.85
N ILE A 12 -15.37 2.91 -3.63
CA ILE A 12 -13.91 2.88 -3.79
C ILE A 12 -13.52 3.23 -5.22
N ASN A 13 -14.14 2.59 -6.22
CA ASN A 13 -13.87 2.88 -7.63
C ASN A 13 -14.16 4.34 -7.98
N ARG A 14 -15.24 4.92 -7.44
CA ARG A 14 -15.56 6.34 -7.63
C ARG A 14 -14.50 7.26 -7.02
N SER A 15 -14.05 6.97 -5.81
CA SER A 15 -12.98 7.73 -5.15
C SER A 15 -11.65 7.59 -5.91
N MET A 16 -11.33 6.40 -6.42
CA MET A 16 -10.15 6.18 -7.26
C MET A 16 -10.17 7.07 -8.50
N ILE A 17 -11.28 7.10 -9.23
CA ILE A 17 -11.45 7.94 -10.44
C ILE A 17 -11.40 9.43 -10.09
N LYS A 18 -11.95 9.83 -8.94
CA LYS A 18 -11.96 11.22 -8.45
C LYS A 18 -10.55 11.79 -8.28
N PHE A 19 -9.63 11.02 -7.68
CA PHE A 19 -8.26 11.47 -7.48
C PHE A 19 -7.35 11.17 -8.67
N LEU A 20 -7.56 10.03 -9.32
CA LEU A 20 -6.73 9.53 -10.41
C LEU A 20 -7.65 9.06 -11.55
N PRO A 21 -8.01 9.94 -12.50
CA PRO A 21 -8.90 9.59 -13.61
C PRO A 21 -8.33 8.50 -14.53
N GLU A 22 -7.02 8.26 -14.47
CA GLU A 22 -6.33 7.14 -15.14
C GLU A 22 -6.83 5.77 -14.66
N LEU A 23 -7.39 5.68 -13.45
CA LEU A 23 -7.92 4.44 -12.88
C LEU A 23 -9.34 4.09 -13.38
N ASP A 24 -9.92 4.88 -14.29
CA ASP A 24 -11.19 4.56 -14.98
C ASP A 24 -11.06 3.40 -16.01
N SER A 25 -9.96 2.67 -15.95
CA SER A 25 -9.70 1.49 -16.77
C SER A 25 -10.33 0.24 -16.15
N GLU A 26 -10.82 -0.66 -17.00
CA GLU A 26 -11.27 -2.00 -16.60
C GLU A 26 -10.16 -2.78 -15.89
N TYR A 27 -8.89 -2.54 -16.26
CA TYR A 27 -7.74 -3.22 -15.68
C TYR A 27 -7.39 -2.74 -14.27
N ALA A 28 -7.92 -1.60 -13.83
CA ALA A 28 -7.60 -0.99 -12.54
C ALA A 28 -8.77 -1.03 -11.55
N ARG A 29 -9.91 -1.60 -11.96
CA ARG A 29 -11.13 -1.66 -11.14
C ARG A 29 -10.93 -2.52 -9.89
N TYR A 30 -11.48 -2.07 -8.77
CA TYR A 30 -11.60 -2.84 -7.55
C TYR A 30 -12.89 -3.68 -7.57
N PRO A 31 -12.85 -4.95 -7.14
CA PRO A 31 -11.68 -5.73 -6.75
C PRO A 31 -10.90 -6.24 -7.97
N MET A 32 -9.58 -6.18 -7.90
CA MET A 32 -8.69 -6.68 -8.93
C MET A 32 -8.32 -8.14 -8.67
N HIS A 33 -8.47 -8.97 -9.70
CA HIS A 33 -8.08 -10.37 -9.68
C HIS A 33 -7.35 -10.76 -10.96
N HIS A 34 -6.03 -10.77 -10.89
CA HIS A 34 -5.17 -11.17 -12.00
C HIS A 34 -4.06 -12.11 -11.52
N PRO A 35 -3.64 -13.06 -12.36
CA PRO A 35 -2.72 -14.12 -11.95
C PRO A 35 -1.29 -13.61 -11.66
N GLN A 36 -0.84 -12.58 -12.39
CA GLN A 36 0.51 -12.03 -12.26
C GLN A 36 0.60 -10.60 -12.80
N TRP A 37 1.62 -9.88 -12.35
CA TRP A 37 2.01 -8.59 -12.92
C TRP A 37 2.67 -8.80 -14.29
N TYR A 38 2.29 -7.99 -15.27
CA TYR A 38 2.94 -8.01 -16.58
C TYR A 38 4.27 -7.26 -16.53
N GLN A 39 5.26 -7.77 -17.26
CA GLN A 39 6.52 -7.05 -17.42
C GLN A 39 6.39 -5.98 -18.52
N PRO A 40 7.13 -4.86 -18.42
CA PRO A 40 7.10 -3.81 -19.45
C PRO A 40 7.51 -4.28 -20.86
N SER A 41 8.28 -5.37 -20.94
CA SER A 41 8.71 -6.00 -22.20
C SER A 41 7.68 -6.98 -22.79
N GLN A 42 6.64 -7.33 -22.04
CA GLN A 42 5.61 -8.26 -22.48
C GLN A 42 4.48 -7.54 -23.21
N LYS A 43 3.64 -8.33 -23.89
CA LYS A 43 2.37 -7.85 -24.41
C LYS A 43 1.29 -8.09 -23.35
N GLY A 44 0.39 -7.12 -23.21
CA GLY A 44 -0.77 -7.20 -22.34
C GLY A 44 -1.77 -8.25 -22.81
N PRO A 45 -2.85 -8.48 -22.05
CA PRO A 45 -3.84 -9.51 -22.33
C PRO A 45 -4.55 -9.33 -23.68
N LYS A 46 -4.68 -8.10 -24.18
CA LYS A 46 -5.25 -7.78 -25.50
C LYS A 46 -4.21 -7.71 -26.63
N GLY A 47 -2.96 -8.10 -26.36
CA GLY A 47 -1.85 -8.02 -27.32
C GLY A 47 -1.19 -6.63 -27.41
N GLU A 48 -1.60 -5.70 -26.56
CA GLU A 48 -1.09 -4.33 -26.51
C GLU A 48 0.32 -4.26 -25.89
N PRO A 49 1.19 -3.34 -26.31
CA PRO A 49 2.50 -3.18 -25.69
C PRO A 49 2.37 -2.68 -24.24
N CYS A 50 2.99 -3.38 -23.27
CA CYS A 50 2.94 -2.94 -21.87
C CYS A 50 3.72 -1.64 -21.60
N PHE A 51 4.60 -1.23 -22.53
CA PHE A 51 5.36 0.01 -22.48
C PHE A 51 5.32 0.71 -23.83
N ILE A 52 4.96 1.99 -23.80
CA ILE A 52 4.96 2.88 -24.95
C ILE A 52 5.86 4.06 -24.61
N GLN A 53 6.98 4.16 -25.31
CA GLN A 53 7.92 5.27 -25.16
C GLN A 53 7.39 6.49 -25.92
N GLU A 54 6.60 7.31 -25.23
CA GLU A 54 6.07 8.57 -25.72
C GLU A 54 6.27 9.65 -24.66
N THR A 55 6.26 10.92 -25.08
CA THR A 55 6.20 12.08 -24.19
C THR A 55 4.81 12.22 -23.58
N GLU A 56 4.69 12.95 -22.46
CA GLU A 56 3.42 13.18 -21.78
C GLU A 56 2.41 13.91 -22.70
N ASN A 57 1.59 13.13 -23.39
CA ASN A 57 0.54 13.56 -24.32
C ASN A 57 -0.85 13.55 -23.63
N GLY A 58 -0.87 13.75 -22.31
CA GLY A 58 -2.10 13.75 -21.50
C GLY A 58 -2.50 12.38 -20.97
N ILE A 59 -3.78 12.27 -20.57
CA ILE A 59 -4.35 11.07 -19.96
C ILE A 59 -4.69 10.07 -21.07
N LYS A 60 -4.07 8.89 -21.02
CA LYS A 60 -4.34 7.79 -21.94
C LYS A 60 -5.11 6.71 -21.21
N LYS A 61 -6.25 6.29 -21.76
CA LYS A 61 -7.05 5.21 -21.15
C LYS A 61 -6.21 3.94 -21.08
N ASP A 62 -6.25 3.22 -19.97
CA ASP A 62 -5.52 1.98 -19.70
C ASP A 62 -4.00 2.14 -19.43
N TYR A 63 -3.44 3.34 -19.58
CA TYR A 63 -2.01 3.61 -19.41
C TYR A 63 -1.74 4.72 -18.40
N VAL A 64 -0.61 4.62 -17.72
CA VAL A 64 -0.10 5.62 -16.77
C VAL A 64 1.22 6.15 -17.30
N PHE A 65 1.33 7.47 -17.42
CA PHE A 65 2.60 8.11 -17.73
C PHE A 65 3.53 8.05 -16.51
N CYS A 66 4.61 7.27 -16.61
CA CYS A 66 5.60 7.15 -15.57
C CYS A 66 6.86 7.92 -15.96
N LYS A 67 7.29 8.84 -15.10
CA LYS A 67 8.55 9.58 -15.29
C LYS A 67 9.78 8.71 -15.00
N CYS A 68 9.66 7.83 -14.01
CA CYS A 68 10.74 6.95 -13.54
C CYS A 68 10.33 5.47 -13.63
N GLY A 69 10.25 4.93 -14.84
CA GLY A 69 9.95 3.50 -15.04
C GLY A 69 11.19 2.67 -15.40
N SER A 70 11.08 1.34 -15.28
CA SER A 70 12.20 0.41 -15.54
C SER A 70 12.77 0.47 -16.96
N LYS A 71 12.00 0.96 -17.93
CA LYS A 71 12.40 1.18 -19.33
C LYS A 71 12.59 2.66 -19.68
N GLY A 72 12.59 3.54 -18.69
CA GLY A 72 12.65 4.98 -18.86
C GLY A 72 11.27 5.66 -18.81
N PRO A 73 11.21 6.97 -19.11
CA PRO A 73 9.97 7.72 -19.13
C PRO A 73 9.05 7.27 -20.28
N GLY A 74 7.76 7.10 -20.00
CA GLY A 74 6.77 6.71 -21.01
C GLY A 74 5.47 6.22 -20.39
N TYR A 75 4.56 5.72 -21.23
CA TYR A 75 3.29 5.15 -20.81
C TYR A 75 3.44 3.68 -20.49
N TYR A 76 3.10 3.31 -19.26
CA TYR A 76 3.08 1.93 -18.79
C TYR A 76 1.63 1.47 -18.65
N LEU A 77 1.34 0.26 -19.11
CA LEU A 77 0.00 -0.32 -18.98
C LEU A 77 -0.35 -0.48 -17.49
N LEU A 78 -1.61 -0.22 -17.11
CA LEU A 78 -2.08 -0.36 -15.72
C LEU A 78 -1.89 -1.78 -15.15
N MET A 79 -1.69 -2.79 -15.99
CA MET A 79 -1.40 -4.16 -15.53
C MET A 79 0.07 -4.43 -15.17
N THR A 80 0.93 -3.39 -15.21
CA THR A 80 2.31 -3.50 -14.77
C THR A 80 2.46 -2.94 -13.35
N LYS A 81 3.34 -3.55 -12.56
CA LYS A 81 3.59 -3.11 -11.18
C LYS A 81 4.12 -1.67 -11.12
N VAL A 82 4.90 -1.26 -12.11
CA VAL A 82 5.53 0.06 -12.21
C VAL A 82 4.49 1.18 -12.25
N SER A 83 3.38 0.96 -12.95
CA SER A 83 2.26 1.92 -13.03
C SER A 83 1.71 2.25 -11.65
N TYR A 84 1.52 1.25 -10.78
CA TYR A 84 1.01 1.46 -9.43
C TYR A 84 2.01 2.15 -8.49
N VAL A 85 3.31 1.92 -8.67
CA VAL A 85 4.35 2.67 -7.94
C VAL A 85 4.22 4.16 -8.25
N ASN A 86 4.11 4.50 -9.53
CA ASN A 86 4.05 5.89 -9.96
C ASN A 86 2.70 6.54 -9.58
N LEU A 87 1.59 5.80 -9.68
CA LEU A 87 0.28 6.26 -9.21
C LEU A 87 0.27 6.53 -7.71
N TYR A 88 0.94 5.70 -6.91
CA TYR A 88 1.06 5.91 -5.47
C TYR A 88 1.84 7.19 -5.16
N THR A 89 2.98 7.41 -5.82
CA THR A 89 3.74 8.67 -5.70
C THR A 89 2.93 9.88 -6.18
N LYS A 90 2.17 9.73 -7.27
CA LYS A 90 1.30 10.80 -7.79
C LYS A 90 0.17 11.12 -6.81
N LEU A 91 -0.45 10.10 -6.22
CA LEU A 91 -1.47 10.29 -5.20
C LEU A 91 -0.92 11.06 -4.00
N ASP A 92 0.31 10.77 -3.56
CA ASP A 92 0.92 11.46 -2.41
C ASP A 92 1.04 12.98 -2.62
N SER A 93 1.23 13.41 -3.87
CA SER A 93 1.20 14.86 -4.23
C SER A 93 -0.20 15.48 -4.25
N LEU A 94 -1.25 14.66 -4.23
CA LEU A 94 -2.67 15.08 -4.21
C LEU A 94 -3.29 14.99 -2.81
N GLN A 95 -2.48 14.83 -1.77
CA GLN A 95 -2.96 14.72 -0.40
C GLN A 95 -3.82 15.95 -0.01
N PRO A 96 -5.04 15.73 0.51
CA PRO A 96 -5.85 16.80 1.07
C PRO A 96 -5.11 17.51 2.20
N GLY A 97 -5.14 18.85 2.22
CA GLY A 97 -4.46 19.63 3.25
C GLY A 97 -4.95 19.28 4.66
N THR A 98 -4.01 18.97 5.56
CA THR A 98 -4.30 18.50 6.93
C THR A 98 -4.77 19.62 7.87
N CYS A 99 -4.55 20.89 7.51
CA CYS A 99 -4.80 22.04 8.38
C CYS A 99 -6.30 22.26 8.71
N GLY A 100 -7.24 21.77 7.88
CA GLY A 100 -8.69 21.91 8.08
C GLY A 100 -9.41 20.66 8.62
N VAL A 101 -8.71 19.53 8.73
CA VAL A 101 -9.33 18.21 9.00
C VAL A 101 -9.96 18.14 10.39
N ALA A 102 -9.42 18.84 11.38
CA ALA A 102 -10.03 18.91 12.72
C ALA A 102 -11.33 19.73 12.73
N CYS A 103 -11.52 20.64 11.77
CA CYS A 103 -12.51 21.72 11.85
C CYS A 103 -13.70 21.52 10.88
N ASN A 104 -13.57 20.66 9.86
CA ASN A 104 -14.59 20.52 8.81
C ASN A 104 -14.92 19.06 8.52
N ALA A 105 -16.21 18.74 8.47
CA ALA A 105 -16.67 17.38 8.14
C ALA A 105 -16.38 17.00 6.68
N ALA A 106 -16.38 17.98 5.75
CA ALA A 106 -16.06 17.76 4.35
C ALA A 106 -14.58 17.35 4.17
N ASP A 107 -13.66 18.03 4.85
CA ASP A 107 -12.23 17.74 4.78
C ASP A 107 -11.89 16.40 5.41
N ARG A 108 -12.60 16.01 6.49
CA ARG A 108 -12.50 14.64 7.05
C ARG A 108 -12.92 13.57 6.06
N LYS A 109 -14.04 13.78 5.36
CA LYS A 109 -14.51 12.82 4.36
C LYS A 109 -13.54 12.70 3.18
N ALA A 110 -12.99 13.83 2.71
CA ALA A 110 -12.01 13.84 1.64
C ALA A 110 -10.71 13.11 2.05
N LEU A 111 -10.27 13.29 3.30
CA LEU A 111 -9.11 12.56 3.83
C LEU A 111 -9.38 11.06 3.95
N ASP A 112 -10.57 10.67 4.42
CA ASP A 112 -10.95 9.26 4.54
C ASP A 112 -11.06 8.57 3.16
N GLU A 113 -11.63 9.25 2.16
CA GLU A 113 -11.63 8.79 0.76
C GLU A 113 -10.20 8.67 0.19
N TYR A 114 -9.33 9.63 0.51
CA TYR A 114 -7.92 9.62 0.09
C TYR A 114 -7.16 8.44 0.72
N ASP A 115 -7.32 8.22 2.02
CA ASP A 115 -6.65 7.14 2.75
C ASP A 115 -7.09 5.77 2.24
N ASP A 116 -8.37 5.61 1.87
CA ASP A 116 -8.86 4.38 1.26
C ASP A 116 -8.21 4.11 -0.09
N VAL A 117 -8.16 5.10 -0.98
CA VAL A 117 -7.48 4.96 -2.29
C VAL A 117 -5.99 4.68 -2.09
N LYS A 118 -5.36 5.36 -1.14
CA LYS A 118 -3.94 5.15 -0.79
C LYS A 118 -3.69 3.73 -0.31
N ARG A 119 -4.57 3.17 0.53
CA ARG A 119 -4.49 1.77 0.98
C ARG A 119 -4.63 0.78 -0.17
N VAL A 120 -5.57 1.00 -1.10
CA VAL A 120 -5.71 0.13 -2.29
C VAL A 120 -4.44 0.14 -3.13
N LEU A 121 -3.93 1.33 -3.48
CA LEU A 121 -2.72 1.46 -4.30
C LEU A 121 -1.50 0.87 -3.59
N TYR A 122 -1.37 1.09 -2.29
CA TYR A 122 -0.29 0.53 -1.49
C TYR A 122 -0.37 -1.00 -1.45
N GLY A 123 -1.56 -1.57 -1.23
CA GLY A 123 -1.78 -3.02 -1.27
C GLY A 123 -1.36 -3.62 -2.61
N ARG A 124 -1.75 -2.99 -3.72
CA ARG A 124 -1.36 -3.42 -5.08
C ARG A 124 0.14 -3.29 -5.32
N HIS A 125 0.76 -2.22 -4.83
CA HIS A 125 2.21 -2.03 -4.91
C HIS A 125 2.99 -3.09 -4.11
N MET A 126 2.53 -3.45 -2.92
CA MET A 126 3.22 -4.40 -2.05
C MET A 126 2.93 -5.86 -2.41
N SER A 127 1.81 -6.15 -3.07
CA SER A 127 1.44 -7.51 -3.43
C SER A 127 2.34 -8.07 -4.55
N PRO A 128 2.80 -9.34 -4.43
CA PRO A 128 3.53 -10.00 -5.51
C PRO A 128 2.65 -10.30 -6.73
N ARG A 129 1.33 -10.25 -6.58
CA ARG A 129 0.35 -10.47 -7.65
C ARG A 129 -0.72 -9.38 -7.63
N PRO A 130 -1.33 -9.04 -8.78
CA PRO A 130 -2.46 -8.12 -8.88
C PRO A 130 -3.74 -8.77 -8.34
N ASP A 131 -3.77 -9.02 -7.03
CA ASP A 131 -4.89 -9.58 -6.31
C ASP A 131 -5.10 -8.82 -5.00
N ASP A 132 -6.20 -8.06 -4.95
CA ASP A 132 -6.52 -7.19 -3.82
C ASP A 132 -6.85 -8.00 -2.55
N ALA A 133 -7.33 -9.25 -2.69
CA ALA A 133 -7.60 -10.12 -1.54
C ALA A 133 -6.29 -10.63 -0.90
N ALA A 134 -5.33 -11.03 -1.73
CA ALA A 134 -4.00 -11.43 -1.27
C ALA A 134 -3.23 -10.26 -0.66
N ALA A 135 -3.34 -9.06 -1.26
CA ALA A 135 -2.79 -7.84 -0.70
C ALA A 135 -3.34 -7.55 0.70
N GLY A 136 -4.65 -7.73 0.89
CA GLY A 136 -5.29 -7.50 2.18
C GLY A 136 -4.87 -8.45 3.28
N LYS A 137 -4.74 -9.73 2.95
CA LYS A 137 -4.19 -10.70 3.89
C LYS A 137 -2.77 -10.34 4.32
N ARG A 138 -1.91 -9.95 3.35
CA ARG A 138 -0.52 -9.59 3.64
C ARG A 138 -0.39 -8.35 4.52
N ALA A 139 -1.19 -7.32 4.26
CA ALA A 139 -1.19 -6.11 5.08
C ALA A 139 -1.64 -6.40 6.53
N MET A 140 -2.60 -7.31 6.73
CA MET A 140 -2.99 -7.78 8.06
C MET A 140 -1.87 -8.58 8.74
N ASP A 141 -1.23 -9.50 8.00
CA ASP A 141 -0.10 -10.30 8.52
C ASP A 141 1.08 -9.40 8.94
N GLU A 142 1.39 -8.35 8.17
CA GLU A 142 2.44 -7.38 8.48
C GLU A 142 2.08 -6.50 9.68
N ALA A 143 0.83 -6.03 9.77
CA ALA A 143 0.34 -5.29 10.94
C ALA A 143 0.40 -6.15 12.21
N GLN A 144 0.03 -7.43 12.12
CA GLN A 144 0.15 -8.37 13.24
C GLN A 144 1.62 -8.62 13.62
N GLY A 145 2.52 -8.73 12.64
CA GLY A 145 3.96 -8.85 12.86
C GLY A 145 4.53 -7.63 13.59
N MET A 146 4.19 -6.41 13.16
CA MET A 146 4.61 -5.18 13.82
C MET A 146 4.03 -5.03 15.23
N ALA A 147 2.74 -5.35 15.41
CA ALA A 147 2.12 -5.33 16.74
C ALA A 147 2.77 -6.33 17.70
N THR A 148 3.10 -7.52 17.21
CA THR A 148 3.81 -8.55 18.00
C THR A 148 5.24 -8.11 18.33
N ALA A 149 5.95 -7.46 17.39
CA ALA A 149 7.28 -6.91 17.62
C ALA A 149 7.26 -5.76 18.63
N ALA A 150 6.27 -4.86 18.58
CA ALA A 150 6.09 -3.79 19.55
C ALA A 150 5.79 -4.35 20.94
N TYR A 151 4.89 -5.32 21.05
CA TYR A 151 4.61 -6.02 22.31
C TYR A 151 5.85 -6.68 22.89
N ASN A 152 6.58 -7.46 22.09
CA ASN A 152 7.81 -8.14 22.53
C ASN A 152 8.96 -7.17 22.86
N GLY A 153 9.02 -6.01 22.19
CA GLY A 153 9.95 -4.93 22.52
C GLY A 153 9.67 -4.31 23.89
N ASP A 154 8.40 -4.11 24.24
CA ASP A 154 7.96 -3.62 25.56
C ASP A 154 8.14 -4.68 26.68
N VAL A 155 7.97 -5.96 26.38
CA VAL A 155 8.22 -7.04 27.36
C VAL A 155 9.73 -7.23 27.61
N GLY A 156 10.57 -7.01 26.59
CA GLY A 156 12.03 -7.02 26.73
C GLY A 156 12.58 -5.90 27.62
N ALA A 157 11.93 -4.73 27.62
CA ALA A 157 12.29 -3.60 28.49
C ALA A 157 11.82 -3.80 29.95
N SER A 158 10.75 -4.56 30.19
CA SER A 158 10.20 -4.80 31.53
C SER A 158 10.78 -6.04 32.24
N LEU A 159 11.34 -7.02 31.50
CA LEU A 159 12.03 -8.17 32.10
C LEU A 159 13.50 -7.92 32.46
N GLY A 160 14.12 -6.84 31.94
CA GLY A 160 15.49 -6.45 32.30
C GLY A 160 15.64 -5.87 33.70
N ALA A 161 14.55 -5.45 34.36
CA ALA A 161 14.58 -4.82 35.68
C ALA A 161 14.34 -5.79 36.85
N ALA A 162 13.93 -7.04 36.60
CA ALA A 162 13.58 -7.99 37.66
C ALA A 162 14.67 -9.04 37.96
N ALA A 163 15.79 -9.07 37.22
CA ALA A 163 16.81 -10.11 37.34
C ALA A 163 17.99 -9.79 38.28
N THR A 164 17.96 -8.67 39.03
CA THR A 164 19.10 -8.23 39.87
C THR A 164 18.83 -8.27 41.39
N VAL A 165 17.86 -9.03 41.88
CA VAL A 165 17.53 -9.08 43.34
C VAL A 165 17.60 -10.49 43.96
N PHE A 166 18.11 -11.51 43.26
CA PHE A 166 18.29 -12.85 43.87
C PHE A 166 19.70 -13.41 43.65
N ALA A 167 20.70 -12.71 44.18
CA ALA A 167 22.05 -13.26 44.34
C ALA A 167 22.82 -12.63 45.51
N VAL A 168 22.18 -12.44 46.67
CA VAL A 168 22.88 -12.18 47.94
C VAL A 168 22.18 -12.96 49.05
N THR A 169 22.36 -14.29 49.07
CA THR A 169 22.05 -15.12 50.25
C THR A 169 22.70 -16.49 50.14
N ASP A 170 24.00 -16.54 49.87
CA ASP A 170 24.76 -17.74 50.20
C ASP A 170 26.24 -17.44 50.12
N LYS A 171 26.90 -17.14 51.25
CA LYS A 171 28.32 -17.41 51.59
C LYS A 171 28.65 -16.74 52.93
N ASN A 172 28.23 -17.33 54.05
CA ASN A 172 28.96 -17.23 55.31
C ASN A 172 28.39 -18.18 56.38
N VAL A 173 28.50 -19.48 56.11
CA VAL A 173 28.55 -20.50 57.18
C VAL A 173 29.59 -21.53 56.77
N LYS A 174 30.81 -21.45 57.35
CA LYS A 174 31.52 -22.58 57.98
C LYS A 174 32.94 -22.21 58.42
N LEU A 175 33.11 -22.25 59.75
CA LEU A 175 34.16 -22.98 60.48
C LEU A 175 35.63 -22.61 60.19
N ARG A 176 36.22 -21.86 61.13
CA ARG A 176 37.35 -22.32 61.96
C ARG A 176 37.43 -21.50 63.25
#